data_AF-A0A5S3W556-F1
#
_entry.id   AF-A0A5S3W556-F1
#
_cell.length_a   1.000
_cell.length_b   1.000
_cell.length_c   1.000
_cell.angle_alpha   90.00
_cell.angle_beta   90.00
_cell.angle_gamma   90.00
#
_symmetry.space_group_name_H-M   'P 1'
#
loop_
_entity.id
_entity.type
_entity.pdbx_description
1 polymer ?
#
loop_
_entity_poly.entity_id
_entity_poly.type
_entity_poly.pdbx_seq_one_letter_code
_entity_poly.pdbx_strand_id
1 'polypeptide(L)'
;MIEFNSNFWTVFMDGDSILEMDKDTFDESEVMLTEDILCFKSTDQTLLVDLGYYGKNKKWTIFVVKNNDWESPLEHIECKNLLSGITKIQELLHIYQRRT
;
A
#
# COMPACT_ATOMS: atom_id res chain seq x y z
N MET A 1 6.17 -12.55 -0.71
CA MET A 1 5.99 -12.03 -2.08
C MET A 1 4.50 -11.75 -2.26
N ILE A 2 4.12 -10.54 -2.67
CA ILE A 2 2.69 -10.19 -2.87
C ILE A 2 2.27 -10.70 -4.25
N GLU A 3 1.32 -11.62 -4.27
CA GLU A 3 0.68 -12.10 -5.49
C GLU A 3 -0.53 -11.21 -5.85
N PHE A 4 -0.59 -10.75 -7.10
CA PHE A 4 -1.69 -9.92 -7.61
C PHE A 4 -1.86 -10.11 -9.14
N ASN A 5 -3.03 -9.74 -9.66
CA ASN A 5 -3.29 -9.79 -11.10
C ASN A 5 -2.73 -8.54 -11.81
N SER A 6 -1.61 -8.70 -12.52
CA SER A 6 -0.94 -7.60 -13.24
C SER A 6 -1.72 -7.06 -14.44
N ASN A 7 -2.79 -7.73 -14.90
CA ASN A 7 -3.69 -7.16 -15.91
C ASN A 7 -4.62 -6.09 -15.32
N PHE A 8 -4.77 -6.07 -14.00
CA PHE A 8 -5.67 -5.15 -13.31
C PHE A 8 -4.92 -4.18 -12.41
N TRP A 9 -3.85 -4.62 -11.77
CA TRP A 9 -3.05 -3.79 -10.86
C TRP A 9 -1.66 -3.55 -11.43
N THR A 10 -1.19 -2.33 -11.26
CA THR A 10 0.19 -1.94 -11.45
C THR A 10 0.77 -1.51 -10.12
N VAL A 11 2.00 -1.91 -9.83
CA VAL A 11 2.72 -1.37 -8.66
C VAL A 11 3.16 0.03 -9.06
N PHE A 12 2.70 1.03 -8.31
CA PHE A 12 3.15 2.40 -8.43
C PHE A 12 4.16 2.64 -7.31
N MET A 13 5.42 2.82 -7.69
CA MET A 13 6.49 3.17 -6.75
C MET A 13 6.80 4.65 -7.00
N ASP A 14 6.36 5.52 -6.10
CA ASP A 14 6.97 6.85 -6.01
C ASP A 14 8.34 6.68 -5.35
N GLY A 15 9.31 7.53 -5.69
CA GLY A 15 10.76 7.26 -5.69
C GLY A 15 11.48 6.80 -4.40
N ASP A 16 10.77 6.48 -3.32
CA ASP A 16 11.31 6.07 -2.01
C ASP A 16 10.75 4.70 -1.54
N SER A 17 10.61 3.74 -2.46
CA SER A 17 9.97 2.43 -2.23
C SER A 17 10.85 1.42 -1.44
N ILE A 18 10.25 0.77 -0.43
CA ILE A 18 10.85 -0.37 0.32
C ILE A 18 11.18 -1.57 -0.59
N LEU A 19 10.57 -1.69 -1.77
CA LEU A 19 10.82 -2.83 -2.66
C LEU A 19 12.21 -2.81 -3.30
N GLU A 20 12.93 -1.68 -3.26
CA GLU A 20 14.34 -1.59 -3.66
C GLU A 20 15.32 -1.81 -2.50
N MET A 21 14.83 -1.92 -1.27
CA MET A 21 15.67 -2.11 -0.08
C MET A 21 15.99 -3.60 0.12
N ASP A 22 17.28 -3.91 0.29
CA ASP A 22 17.73 -5.25 0.63
C ASP A 22 17.18 -5.66 2.01
N LYS A 23 16.51 -6.82 2.07
CA LYS A 23 15.90 -7.35 3.29
C LYS A 23 16.93 -7.51 4.43
N ASP A 24 18.18 -7.78 4.09
CA ASP A 24 19.24 -8.10 5.06
C ASP A 24 19.88 -6.83 5.65
N THR A 25 19.57 -5.66 5.07
CA THR A 25 20.01 -4.33 5.56
C THR A 25 18.85 -3.43 5.98
N PHE A 26 17.62 -3.93 5.95
CA PHE A 26 16.42 -3.16 6.24
C PHE A 26 16.38 -2.71 7.70
N ASP A 27 16.59 -1.40 7.93
CA ASP A 27 16.40 -0.77 9.23
C ASP A 27 14.99 -0.18 9.30
N GLU A 28 14.17 -0.69 10.23
CA GLU A 28 12.83 -0.15 10.51
C GLU A 28 12.86 1.35 10.89
N SER A 29 14.01 1.90 11.30
CA SER A 29 14.18 3.33 11.55
C SER A 29 14.13 4.18 10.27
N GLU A 30 14.51 3.65 9.11
CA GLU A 30 14.45 4.36 7.81
C GLU A 30 13.02 4.48 7.27
N VAL A 31 12.16 3.52 7.63
CA VAL A 31 10.73 3.52 7.34
C VAL A 31 10.00 4.69 8.02
N MET A 32 10.51 5.19 9.14
CA MET A 32 9.89 6.25 9.94
C MET A 32 9.72 7.58 9.19
N LEU A 33 10.35 7.72 8.02
CA LEU A 33 10.30 8.89 7.16
C LEU A 33 9.45 8.72 5.90
N THR A 34 8.92 7.52 5.63
CA THR A 34 8.30 7.19 4.34
C THR A 34 6.79 7.01 4.48
N GLU A 35 6.03 7.98 3.97
CA GLU A 35 4.56 7.97 4.02
C GLU A 35 3.95 7.02 2.98
N ASP A 36 4.61 6.79 1.84
CA ASP A 36 4.09 5.97 0.72
C ASP A 36 5.01 4.78 0.44
N ILE A 37 4.81 3.68 1.18
CA ILE A 37 5.70 2.52 1.15
C ILE A 37 5.39 1.60 -0.02
N LEU A 38 4.11 1.41 -0.31
CA LEU A 38 3.67 0.50 -1.36
C LEU A 38 2.29 0.90 -1.87
N CYS A 39 2.24 1.30 -3.14
CA CYS A 39 1.00 1.68 -3.79
C CYS A 39 0.67 0.75 -4.97
N PHE A 40 -0.57 0.32 -5.06
CA PHE A 40 -1.12 -0.36 -6.22
C PHE A 40 -2.16 0.51 -6.88
N LYS A 41 -2.03 0.70 -8.18
CA LYS A 41 -2.96 1.46 -8.99
C LYS A 41 -3.66 0.55 -9.99
N SER A 42 -4.97 0.66 -10.07
CA SER A 42 -5.72 -0.07 -11.10
C SER A 42 -5.34 0.41 -12.49
N THR A 43 -5.43 -0.45 -13.50
CA THR A 43 -5.02 -0.12 -14.87
C THR A 43 -5.86 1.00 -15.51
N ASP A 44 -7.12 1.14 -15.10
CA ASP A 44 -7.99 2.25 -15.46
C ASP A 44 -7.73 3.54 -14.64
N GLN A 45 -6.80 3.47 -13.69
CA GLN A 45 -6.38 4.56 -12.80
C GLN A 45 -7.47 5.11 -11.87
N THR A 46 -8.57 4.39 -11.67
CA THR A 46 -9.67 4.82 -10.80
C THR A 46 -9.53 4.40 -9.36
N LEU A 47 -8.71 3.38 -9.06
CA LEU A 47 -8.51 2.86 -7.71
C LEU A 47 -7.02 2.86 -7.34
N LEU A 48 -6.76 3.20 -6.09
CA LEU A 48 -5.46 3.05 -5.42
C LEU A 48 -5.65 2.21 -4.16
N VAL A 49 -4.70 1.30 -3.92
CA VAL A 49 -4.52 0.63 -2.64
C VAL A 49 -3.11 0.97 -2.17
N ASP A 50 -3.02 1.81 -1.15
CA ASP A 50 -1.77 2.37 -0.66
C ASP A 50 -1.49 1.90 0.77
N LEU A 51 -0.25 1.49 1.04
CA LEU A 51 0.25 1.19 2.38
C LEU A 51 1.37 2.17 2.71
N GLY A 52 1.21 2.84 3.85
CA GLY A 52 2.14 3.81 4.39
C GLY A 52 2.51 3.56 5.85
N TYR A 53 3.59 4.20 6.30
CA TYR A 53 3.95 4.25 7.72
C TYR A 53 4.01 5.69 8.23
N TYR A 54 3.07 6.03 9.10
CA TYR A 54 2.94 7.37 9.65
C TYR A 54 3.74 7.47 10.95
N GLY A 55 5.04 7.76 10.84
CA GLY A 55 6.02 7.75 11.94
C GLY A 55 5.65 8.56 13.18
N LYS A 56 4.88 9.66 13.03
CA LYS A 56 4.35 10.45 14.17
C LYS A 56 3.42 9.63 15.07
N ASN A 57 2.62 8.76 14.48
CA ASN A 57 1.65 7.93 15.18
C ASN A 57 2.16 6.50 15.39
N LYS A 58 3.29 6.13 14.76
CA LYS A 58 3.85 4.78 14.71
C LYS A 58 2.86 3.74 14.18
N LYS A 59 2.10 4.11 13.16
CA LYS A 59 1.03 3.30 12.60
C LYS A 59 1.32 2.94 11.15
N TRP A 60 1.15 1.65 10.87
CA TRP A 60 1.01 1.15 9.51
C TRP A 60 -0.43 1.37 9.09
N THR A 61 -0.64 2.03 7.97
CA THR A 61 -1.99 2.38 7.54
C THR A 61 -2.17 2.06 6.07
N ILE A 62 -3.32 1.47 5.74
CA ILE A 62 -3.72 1.22 4.36
C ILE A 62 -4.87 2.15 4.01
N PHE A 63 -4.79 2.74 2.83
CA PHE A 63 -5.88 3.48 2.20
C PHE A 63 -6.34 2.78 0.94
N VAL A 64 -7.66 2.68 0.76
CA VAL A 64 -8.25 2.38 -0.55
C VAL A 64 -8.90 3.65 -1.04
N VAL A 65 -8.38 4.22 -2.12
CA VAL A 65 -8.79 5.52 -2.64
C VAL A 65 -9.42 5.35 -4.01
N LYS A 66 -10.51 6.06 -4.26
CA LYS A 66 -11.17 6.08 -5.56
C LYS A 66 -11.04 7.46 -6.18
N ASN A 67 -10.69 7.53 -7.46
CA ASN A 67 -10.55 8.76 -8.23
C ASN A 67 -9.65 9.82 -7.56
N ASN A 68 -8.60 9.37 -6.86
CA ASN A 68 -7.68 10.21 -6.07
C ASN A 68 -8.37 11.05 -4.96
N ASP A 69 -9.56 10.66 -4.49
CA ASP A 69 -10.25 11.33 -3.38
C ASP A 69 -9.72 10.85 -2.01
N TRP A 70 -8.58 11.41 -1.60
CA TRP A 70 -7.92 11.11 -0.32
C TRP A 70 -8.67 11.67 0.90
N GLU A 71 -9.55 12.66 0.70
CA GLU A 71 -10.36 13.24 1.77
C GLU A 71 -11.51 12.29 2.17
N SER A 72 -11.92 11.40 1.26
CA SER A 72 -12.98 10.41 1.48
C SER A 72 -12.58 9.03 0.95
N PRO A 73 -11.58 8.37 1.57
CA PRO A 73 -11.15 7.05 1.14
C PRO A 73 -12.26 6.02 1.32
N LEU A 74 -12.31 5.02 0.44
CA LEU A 74 -13.22 3.88 0.55
C LEU A 74 -12.92 3.04 1.79
N GLU A 75 -11.63 2.87 2.10
CA GLU A 75 -11.17 2.19 3.31
C GLU A 75 -9.98 2.91 3.92
N HIS A 76 -9.93 2.91 5.26
CA HIS A 76 -8.83 3.41 6.08
C HIS A 76 -8.58 2.36 7.18
N ILE A 77 -7.47 1.62 7.08
CA ILE A 77 -7.20 0.45 7.91
C ILE A 77 -5.85 0.60 8.61
N GLU A 78 -5.87 0.63 9.93
CA GLU A 78 -4.66 0.57 10.74
C GLU A 78 -4.20 -0.89 10.93
N CYS A 79 -2.91 -1.13 10.70
CA CYS A 79 -2.25 -2.41 10.81
C CYS A 79 -1.24 -2.40 11.98
N LYS A 80 -1.01 -3.56 12.57
CA LYS A 80 -0.11 -3.68 13.74
C LYS A 80 1.36 -3.60 13.37
N ASN A 81 1.71 -4.08 12.17
CA ASN A 81 3.06 -4.15 11.62
C ASN A 81 3.01 -4.29 10.10
N LEU A 82 4.17 -4.13 9.43
CA LEU A 82 4.32 -4.28 7.99
C LEU A 82 3.74 -5.59 7.45
N LEU A 83 4.03 -6.73 8.12
CA LEU A 83 3.56 -8.04 7.66
C LEU A 83 2.03 -8.12 7.63
N SER A 84 1.36 -7.61 8.67
CA SER A 84 -0.10 -7.53 8.68
C SER A 84 -0.65 -6.59 7.59
N GLY A 85 0.06 -5.51 7.27
CA GLY A 85 -0.30 -4.60 6.17
C GLY A 85 -0.17 -5.28 4.80
N ILE A 86 0.91 -6.01 4.57
CA ILE A 86 1.13 -6.79 3.35
C ILE A 86 0.01 -7.81 3.14
N THR A 87 -0.31 -8.62 4.16
CA THR A 87 -1.41 -9.59 4.09
C THR A 87 -2.73 -8.90 3.76
N LYS A 88 -2.98 -7.74 4.37
CA LYS A 88 -4.22 -6.99 4.15
C LYS A 88 -4.32 -6.38 2.75
N ILE A 89 -3.22 -5.87 2.19
CA ILE A 89 -3.15 -5.45 0.79
C ILE A 89 -3.57 -6.60 -0.12
N GLN A 90 -3.03 -7.81 0.08
CA GLN A 90 -3.36 -8.96 -0.78
C GLN A 90 -4.87 -9.26 -0.78
N GLU A 91 -5.51 -9.20 0.39
CA GLU A 91 -6.96 -9.35 0.50
C GLU A 91 -7.70 -8.26 -0.28
N LEU A 92 -7.30 -6.99 -0.14
CA LEU A 92 -7.94 -5.84 -0.78
C LEU A 92 -7.81 -5.89 -2.30
N LEU A 93 -6.62 -6.21 -2.82
CA LEU A 93 -6.39 -6.33 -4.27
C LEU A 93 -7.33 -7.37 -4.90
N HIS A 94 -7.59 -8.48 -4.21
CA HIS A 94 -8.53 -9.51 -4.66
C HIS A 94 -9.99 -9.08 -4.55
N ILE A 95 -10.36 -8.37 -3.48
CA ILE A 95 -11.73 -7.85 -3.28
C ILE A 95 -12.08 -6.83 -4.37
N TYR A 96 -11.22 -5.85 -4.60
CA TYR A 96 -11.51 -4.73 -5.49
C TYR A 96 -11.38 -5.11 -6.97
N GLN A 97 -10.58 -6.11 -7.31
CA GLN A 97 -10.58 -6.70 -8.66
C GLN A 97 -11.95 -7.32 -9.04
N ARG A 98 -12.70 -7.86 -8.07
CA ARG A 98 -13.98 -8.55 -8.34
C ARG A 98 -15.20 -7.61 -8.37
N ARG A 99 -15.05 -6.37 -7.92
CA ARG A 99 -16.15 -5.40 -7.73
C ARG A 99 -16.31 -4.42 -8.90
N THR A 100 -15.34 -4.41 -9.81
CA THR A 100 -15.32 -3.69 -11.09
C THR A 100 -15.60 -4.64 -12.24
#